data_AF-A0AAD5QEQ4-F1
#
_entry.id   AF-A0AAD5QEQ4-F1
#
_cell.length_a   1.000
_cell.length_b   1.000
_cell.length_c   1.000
_cell.angle_alpha   90.00
_cell.angle_beta   90.00
_cell.angle_gamma   90.00
#
_symmetry.space_group_name_H-M   'P 1'
#
loop_
_entity.id
_entity.type
_entity.pdbx_description
1 polymer ?
#
loop_
_entity_poly.entity_id
_entity_poly.type
_entity_poly.pdbx_seq_one_letter_code
_entity_poly.pdbx_strand_id
1 'polypeptide(L)'
;MLIEKKKAEFLNANGQGITLFVMLTARDNQSMIRFDYLSEAVQILDMVSSSVVVFCLVNEPVRQFYNGMRALQGNITTEMEKRIKLTYPTSEIFSIKFSLLPHFFGVELNDDGETLKNVSLIAFLFRAEKHPSWTLEMVKEWEIKVGHFFENEFNQTKIQVNVMAPAIVERDIVRSGEYLQPYILVGFVIMCTFCATTTTISSVVMFHHRVTFNKIRNTLSDECSETVLYLLKPTTFLDYLGVTACIVPFLACGTALGLIFLLGITFSPILFITPFLALAISVDDAFLMIHAWNRIENNDGQTKRTRPEKISQVLAETGPAIAISAITNVLAFGSGAISSPPEIRIFCIGNAACIFLDMCYQR
;
A
#
# COMPACT_ATOMS: atom_id res chain seq x y z
N MET A 1 -6.48 -1.81 21.76
CA MET A 1 -5.33 -1.24 21.02
C MET A 1 -4.10 -1.01 21.92
N LEU A 2 -4.12 -0.13 22.92
CA LEU A 2 -2.96 0.11 23.81
C LEU A 2 -2.50 -1.12 24.62
N ILE A 3 -3.45 -1.94 25.08
CA ILE A 3 -3.15 -3.18 25.84
C ILE A 3 -2.52 -4.25 24.94
N GLU A 4 -3.00 -4.40 23.70
CA GLU A 4 -2.39 -5.31 22.73
C GLU A 4 -1.00 -4.84 22.30
N LYS A 5 -0.80 -3.53 22.16
CA LYS A 5 0.52 -2.96 21.85
C LYS A 5 1.53 -3.25 22.96
N LYS A 6 1.16 -3.06 24.22
CA LYS A 6 2.01 -3.43 25.38
C LYS A 6 2.24 -4.95 25.50
N LYS A 7 1.25 -5.78 25.16
CA LYS A 7 1.39 -7.24 25.15
C LYS A 7 2.30 -7.71 24.00
N ALA A 8 2.29 -7.03 22.86
CA ALA A 8 3.24 -7.25 21.78
C ALA A 8 4.65 -6.82 22.17
N GLU A 9 4.83 -5.64 22.78
CA GLU A 9 6.13 -5.17 23.30
C GLU A 9 6.71 -6.12 24.36
N PHE A 10 5.87 -6.65 25.27
CA PHE A 10 6.31 -7.59 26.30
C PHE A 10 6.75 -8.94 25.74
N LEU A 11 6.00 -9.50 24.78
CA LEU A 11 6.34 -10.77 24.13
C LEU A 11 7.44 -10.62 23.06
N ASN A 12 7.72 -9.39 22.63
CA ASN A 12 8.81 -9.05 21.72
C ASN A 12 10.06 -8.52 22.43
N ALA A 13 10.16 -8.66 23.76
CA ALA A 13 11.29 -8.14 24.55
C ALA A 13 12.65 -8.69 24.09
N ASN A 14 12.68 -9.89 23.48
CA ASN A 14 13.86 -10.52 22.87
C ASN A 14 13.77 -10.63 21.33
N GLY A 15 12.90 -9.85 20.69
CA GLY A 15 12.60 -9.89 19.24
C GLY A 15 11.21 -10.47 18.92
N GLN A 16 10.73 -10.28 17.68
CA GLN A 16 9.41 -10.72 17.25
C GLN A 16 9.27 -12.26 17.34
N GLY A 17 8.33 -12.73 18.16
CA GLY A 17 7.98 -14.14 18.30
C GLY A 17 7.17 -14.68 17.11
N ILE A 18 6.93 -15.99 17.11
CA ILE A 18 6.12 -16.67 16.09
C ILE A 18 4.64 -16.36 16.34
N THR A 19 3.93 -15.93 15.29
CA THR A 19 2.47 -15.71 15.32
C THR A 19 1.81 -16.32 14.09
N LEU A 20 0.99 -17.35 14.32
CA LEU A 20 0.31 -18.08 13.25
C LEU A 20 -1.19 -18.18 13.55
N PHE A 21 -2.01 -17.86 12.57
CA PHE A 21 -3.45 -18.10 12.58
C PHE A 21 -3.75 -19.25 11.62
N VAL A 22 -4.36 -20.31 12.12
CA VAL A 22 -4.77 -21.46 11.31
C VAL A 22 -6.29 -21.52 11.32
N MET A 23 -6.90 -21.30 10.16
CA MET A 23 -8.33 -21.29 9.96
C MET A 23 -8.76 -22.58 9.29
N LEU A 24 -9.76 -23.24 9.88
CA LEU A 24 -10.28 -24.51 9.43
C LEU A 24 -11.72 -24.35 8.96
N THR A 25 -12.00 -24.80 7.74
CA THR A 25 -13.34 -24.83 7.14
C THR A 25 -13.63 -26.21 6.57
N ALA A 26 -14.90 -26.60 6.59
CA ALA A 26 -15.31 -27.90 6.04
C ALA A 26 -15.40 -27.79 4.52
N ARG A 27 -14.82 -28.75 3.78
CA ARG A 27 -14.86 -28.73 2.30
C ARG A 27 -16.26 -28.89 1.70
N ASP A 28 -17.17 -29.51 2.45
CA ASP A 28 -18.57 -29.68 2.08
C ASP A 28 -19.45 -28.48 2.46
N ASN A 29 -18.85 -27.38 2.94
CA ASN A 29 -19.54 -26.17 3.42
C ASN A 29 -20.60 -26.45 4.51
N GLN A 30 -20.47 -27.57 5.22
CA GLN A 30 -21.31 -27.89 6.37
C GLN A 30 -20.59 -27.54 7.67
N SER A 31 -21.22 -27.91 8.78
CA SER A 31 -20.73 -27.58 10.10
C SER A 31 -19.41 -28.22 10.47
N MET A 32 -18.54 -27.43 11.12
CA MET A 32 -17.28 -27.88 11.70
C MET A 32 -17.44 -28.62 13.02
N ILE A 33 -18.59 -28.50 13.71
CA ILE A 33 -18.83 -29.16 15.02
C ILE A 33 -19.18 -30.65 14.92
N ARG A 34 -19.07 -31.26 13.74
CA ARG A 34 -19.24 -32.71 13.58
C ARG A 34 -18.06 -33.43 14.22
N PHE A 35 -18.32 -34.57 14.86
CA PHE A 35 -17.30 -35.29 15.63
C PHE A 35 -16.04 -35.61 14.83
N ASP A 36 -16.19 -36.14 13.60
CA ASP A 36 -15.06 -36.49 12.75
C ASP A 36 -14.21 -35.27 12.34
N TYR A 37 -14.86 -34.12 12.14
CA TYR A 37 -14.21 -32.86 11.76
C TYR A 37 -13.50 -32.23 12.97
N LEU A 38 -14.13 -32.22 14.15
CA LEU A 38 -13.48 -31.76 15.38
C LEU A 38 -12.29 -32.66 15.76
N SER A 39 -12.39 -33.97 15.53
CA SER A 39 -11.28 -34.91 15.76
C SER A 39 -10.08 -34.58 14.89
N GLU A 40 -10.30 -34.37 13.58
CA GLU A 40 -9.24 -33.96 12.63
C GLU A 40 -8.70 -32.56 12.95
N ALA A 41 -9.56 -31.62 13.35
CA ALA A 41 -9.14 -30.29 13.80
C ALA A 41 -8.20 -30.34 15.02
N VAL A 42 -8.50 -31.20 16.01
CA VAL A 42 -7.62 -31.39 17.18
C VAL A 42 -6.31 -32.08 16.77
N GLN A 43 -6.32 -32.99 15.80
CA GLN A 43 -5.08 -33.57 15.26
C GLN A 43 -4.19 -32.52 14.57
N ILE A 44 -4.78 -31.61 13.80
CA ILE A 44 -4.07 -30.47 13.19
C ILE A 44 -3.50 -29.56 14.29
N LEU A 45 -4.27 -29.29 15.34
CA LEU A 45 -3.81 -28.52 16.49
C LEU A 45 -2.58 -29.17 17.14
N ASP A 46 -2.61 -30.48 17.37
CA ASP A 46 -1.49 -31.24 17.96
C ASP A 46 -0.25 -31.24 17.05
N MET A 47 -0.44 -31.39 15.73
CA MET A 47 0.65 -31.36 14.75
C MET A 47 1.42 -30.03 14.78
N VAL A 48 0.71 -28.91 14.73
CA VAL A 48 1.32 -27.57 14.75
C VAL A 48 1.92 -27.26 16.13
N SER A 49 1.23 -27.66 17.20
CA SER A 49 1.69 -27.45 18.57
C SER A 49 2.94 -28.28 18.93
N SER A 50 3.14 -29.44 18.31
CA SER A 50 4.34 -30.27 18.56
C SER A 50 5.61 -29.69 17.94
N SER A 51 5.47 -28.86 16.91
CA SER A 51 6.59 -28.31 16.14
C SER A 51 7.22 -27.06 16.78
N VAL A 52 6.56 -26.47 17.78
CA VAL A 52 7.01 -25.24 18.44
C VAL A 52 6.80 -25.37 19.94
N VAL A 53 7.69 -24.80 20.76
CA VAL A 53 7.46 -24.69 22.21
C VAL A 53 6.37 -23.63 22.44
N VAL A 54 5.11 -24.02 22.27
CA VAL A 54 3.95 -23.16 22.48
C VAL A 54 3.70 -23.06 23.98
N PHE A 55 4.05 -21.92 24.58
CA PHE A 55 3.78 -21.65 26.00
C PHE A 55 2.29 -21.41 26.32
N CYS A 56 1.43 -21.35 25.31
CA CYS A 56 0.11 -20.76 25.45
C CYS A 56 -1.02 -21.78 25.20
N LEU A 57 -1.79 -22.06 26.26
CA LEU A 57 -3.04 -22.84 26.26
C LEU A 57 -4.19 -22.11 25.52
N VAL A 58 -3.89 -21.24 24.55
CA VAL A 58 -4.90 -20.39 23.87
C VAL A 58 -5.95 -21.25 23.21
N ASN A 59 -5.55 -22.34 22.55
CA ASN A 59 -6.44 -23.21 21.80
C ASN A 59 -7.06 -24.33 22.65
N GLU A 60 -6.75 -24.41 23.96
CA GLU A 60 -7.34 -25.42 24.85
C GLU A 60 -8.87 -25.40 24.90
N PRO A 61 -9.59 -24.26 24.85
CA PRO A 61 -11.04 -24.25 24.80
C PRO A 61 -11.64 -25.16 23.70
N VAL A 62 -10.99 -25.25 22.53
CA VAL A 62 -11.43 -26.13 21.44
C VAL A 62 -11.20 -27.60 21.78
N ARG A 63 -10.05 -27.93 22.39
CA ARG A 63 -9.76 -29.30 22.87
C ARG A 63 -10.73 -29.71 23.96
N GLN A 64 -11.02 -28.83 24.91
CA GLN A 64 -11.99 -29.07 25.98
C GLN A 64 -13.39 -29.29 25.42
N PHE A 65 -13.81 -28.50 24.43
CA PHE A 65 -15.08 -28.69 23.73
C PHE A 65 -15.16 -30.06 23.05
N TYR A 66 -14.13 -30.46 22.31
CA TYR A 66 -14.06 -31.80 21.69
C TYR A 66 -14.09 -32.92 22.73
N ASN A 67 -13.33 -32.79 23.83
CA ASN A 67 -13.32 -33.78 24.91
C ASN A 67 -14.71 -33.90 25.58
N GLY A 68 -15.40 -32.78 25.78
CA GLY A 68 -16.77 -32.76 26.28
C GLY A 68 -17.74 -33.46 25.32
N MET A 69 -17.65 -33.17 24.02
CA MET A 69 -18.49 -33.83 23.00
C MET A 69 -18.22 -35.34 22.94
N ARG A 70 -16.95 -35.74 22.98
CA ARG A 70 -16.53 -37.14 23.03
C ARG A 70 -17.06 -37.85 24.29
N ALA A 71 -17.04 -37.17 25.43
CA ALA A 71 -17.55 -37.71 26.69
C ALA A 71 -19.07 -37.92 26.63
N LEU A 72 -19.82 -36.97 26.06
CA LEU A 72 -21.28 -37.10 25.87
C LEU A 72 -21.66 -38.20 24.86
N GLN A 73 -20.80 -38.48 23.88
CA GLN A 73 -21.00 -39.60 22.95
C GLN A 73 -20.66 -40.96 23.58
N GLY A 74 -19.85 -40.96 24.65
CA GLY A 74 -19.58 -42.14 25.46
C GLY A 74 -20.75 -42.49 26.38
N ASN A 75 -20.83 -43.75 26.80
CA ASN A 75 -21.87 -44.20 27.73
C ASN A 75 -21.53 -43.73 29.16
N ILE A 76 -21.88 -42.49 29.49
CA ILE A 76 -21.57 -41.85 30.78
C ILE A 76 -22.75 -41.92 31.74
N THR A 77 -22.48 -41.77 33.05
CA THR A 77 -23.54 -41.68 34.05
C THR A 77 -24.27 -40.34 33.96
N THR A 78 -25.56 -40.32 34.26
CA THR A 78 -26.42 -39.11 34.22
C THR A 78 -25.88 -37.97 35.11
N GLU A 79 -25.10 -38.28 36.14
CA GLU A 79 -24.45 -37.28 37.00
C GLU A 79 -23.23 -36.62 36.34
N MET A 80 -22.53 -37.33 35.45
CA MET A 80 -21.45 -36.73 34.64
C MET A 80 -22.01 -35.89 33.49
N GLU A 81 -23.11 -36.32 32.88
CA GLU A 81 -23.78 -35.60 31.80
C GLU A 81 -24.24 -34.20 32.25
N LYS A 82 -24.83 -34.07 33.44
CA LYS A 82 -25.23 -32.78 34.01
C LYS A 82 -24.07 -31.80 34.24
N ARG A 83 -22.84 -32.31 34.34
CA ARG A 83 -21.61 -31.52 34.57
C ARG A 83 -20.95 -31.04 33.27
N ILE A 84 -21.48 -31.42 32.11
CA ILE A 84 -20.98 -31.04 30.80
C ILE A 84 -22.06 -30.22 30.09
N LYS A 85 -21.81 -28.93 29.91
CA LYS A 85 -22.69 -28.00 29.20
C LYS A 85 -21.93 -27.40 28.02
N LEU A 86 -22.22 -27.88 26.82
CA LEU A 86 -21.62 -27.42 25.57
C LEU A 86 -22.47 -26.32 24.93
N THR A 87 -22.44 -25.13 25.52
CA THR A 87 -23.18 -23.95 25.07
C THR A 87 -22.25 -22.87 24.52
N TYR A 88 -22.79 -21.95 23.74
CA TYR A 88 -22.09 -20.78 23.20
C TYR A 88 -22.69 -19.49 23.80
N PRO A 89 -21.89 -18.46 24.13
CA PRO A 89 -20.46 -18.26 23.85
C PRO A 89 -19.49 -18.94 24.84
N THR A 90 -20.00 -19.40 25.98
CA THR A 90 -19.19 -19.99 27.05
C THR A 90 -19.69 -21.39 27.34
N SER A 91 -18.81 -22.37 27.19
CA SER A 91 -19.07 -23.76 27.58
C SER A 91 -18.55 -24.04 28.98
N GLU A 92 -19.14 -25.03 29.66
CA GLU A 92 -18.79 -25.42 31.02
C GLU A 92 -18.59 -26.93 31.11
N ILE A 93 -17.42 -27.36 31.61
CA ILE A 93 -17.11 -28.78 31.83
C ILE A 93 -16.58 -28.92 33.26
N PHE A 94 -17.23 -29.75 34.09
CA PHE A 94 -16.88 -29.93 35.51
C PHE A 94 -16.76 -28.60 36.28
N SER A 95 -17.69 -27.67 36.03
CA SER A 95 -17.71 -26.31 36.59
C SER A 95 -16.57 -25.38 36.16
N ILE A 96 -15.73 -25.80 35.21
CA ILE A 96 -14.74 -24.95 34.56
C ILE A 96 -15.40 -24.33 33.33
N LYS A 97 -15.52 -23.00 33.33
CA LYS A 97 -16.06 -22.22 32.22
C LYS A 97 -14.94 -21.79 31.28
N PHE A 98 -15.14 -21.96 29.98
CA PHE A 98 -14.22 -21.50 28.95
C PHE A 98 -14.98 -20.87 27.77
N SER A 99 -14.38 -19.82 27.20
CA SER A 99 -14.99 -19.08 26.11
C SER A 99 -14.61 -19.67 24.76
N LEU A 100 -15.60 -19.86 23.88
CA LEU A 100 -15.41 -20.31 22.50
C LEU A 100 -15.34 -19.16 21.50
N LEU A 101 -15.66 -17.92 21.94
CA LEU A 101 -15.63 -16.71 21.10
C LEU A 101 -14.35 -16.51 20.27
N PRO A 102 -13.13 -16.72 20.80
CA PRO A 102 -11.93 -16.49 20.00
C PRO A 102 -11.66 -17.56 18.94
N HIS A 103 -12.42 -18.66 18.93
CA HIS A 103 -12.17 -19.82 18.08
C HIS A 103 -13.30 -20.16 17.13
N PHE A 104 -14.56 -20.01 17.53
CA PHE A 104 -15.71 -20.43 16.75
C PHE A 104 -16.36 -19.24 16.05
N PHE A 105 -16.39 -19.28 14.72
CA PHE A 105 -16.88 -18.21 13.86
C PHE A 105 -17.98 -18.72 12.93
N GLY A 106 -18.89 -17.82 12.54
CA GLY A 106 -20.09 -18.20 11.77
C GLY A 106 -21.00 -19.15 12.55
N VAL A 107 -21.29 -18.79 13.80
CA VAL A 107 -22.06 -19.63 14.71
C VAL A 107 -23.56 -19.42 14.50
N GLU A 108 -24.29 -20.51 14.31
CA GLU A 108 -25.76 -20.54 14.36
C GLU A 108 -26.19 -21.36 15.57
N LEU A 109 -27.19 -20.87 16.30
CA LEU A 109 -27.71 -21.49 17.50
C LEU A 109 -29.03 -22.19 17.19
N ASN A 110 -29.40 -23.18 18.01
CA ASN A 110 -30.74 -23.75 17.98
C ASN A 110 -31.77 -22.77 18.57
N ASP A 111 -33.04 -23.13 18.49
CA ASP A 111 -34.17 -22.32 18.96
C ASP A 111 -34.07 -21.95 20.45
N ASP A 112 -33.33 -22.75 21.24
CA ASP A 112 -33.04 -22.50 22.65
C ASP A 112 -32.10 -21.31 22.89
N GLY A 113 -31.41 -20.81 21.86
CA GLY A 113 -30.50 -19.66 21.95
C GLY A 113 -29.18 -19.93 22.69
N GLU A 114 -28.92 -21.16 23.15
CA GLU A 114 -27.70 -21.53 23.90
C GLU A 114 -26.88 -22.64 23.23
N THR A 115 -27.55 -23.59 22.56
CA THR A 115 -26.88 -24.77 21.98
C THR A 115 -26.45 -24.52 20.55
N LEU A 116 -25.28 -25.05 20.19
CA LEU A 116 -24.68 -24.88 18.87
C LEU A 116 -25.42 -25.73 17.83
N LYS A 117 -25.92 -25.08 16.78
CA LYS A 117 -26.49 -25.75 15.59
C LYS A 117 -25.45 -25.88 14.49
N ASN A 118 -24.72 -24.79 14.23
CA ASN A 118 -23.75 -24.71 13.16
C ASN A 118 -22.55 -23.85 13.55
N VAL A 119 -21.35 -24.23 13.09
CA VAL A 119 -20.14 -23.41 13.13
C VAL A 119 -19.44 -23.53 11.78
N SER A 120 -19.30 -22.42 11.08
CA SER A 120 -18.71 -22.41 9.73
C SER A 120 -17.18 -22.47 9.76
N LEU A 121 -16.54 -21.87 10.77
CA LEU A 121 -15.08 -21.75 10.82
C LEU A 121 -14.55 -21.94 12.25
N ILE A 122 -13.48 -22.71 12.38
CA ILE A 122 -12.70 -22.84 13.61
C ILE A 122 -11.33 -22.20 13.39
N ALA A 123 -10.94 -21.25 14.22
CA ALA A 123 -9.63 -20.61 14.17
C ALA A 123 -8.75 -21.01 15.36
N PHE A 124 -7.52 -21.41 15.07
CA PHE A 124 -6.46 -21.59 16.04
C PHE A 124 -5.49 -20.42 15.99
N LEU A 125 -5.11 -19.94 17.17
CA LEU A 125 -4.09 -18.93 17.35
C LEU A 125 -2.87 -19.58 17.99
N PHE A 126 -1.77 -19.64 17.26
CA PHE A 126 -0.48 -20.06 17.80
C PHE A 126 0.38 -18.83 18.04
N ARG A 127 0.83 -18.70 19.27
CA ARG A 127 1.79 -17.68 19.67
C ARG A 127 2.88 -18.32 20.48
N ALA A 128 4.12 -18.17 20.03
CA ALA A 128 5.28 -18.77 20.67
C ALA A 128 6.47 -17.82 20.65
N GLU A 129 7.35 -17.99 21.64
CA GLU A 129 8.64 -17.33 21.63
C GLU A 129 9.54 -18.00 20.58
N LYS A 130 10.34 -17.18 19.87
CA LYS A 130 11.34 -17.74 18.95
C LYS A 130 12.42 -18.46 19.76
N HIS A 131 12.98 -19.52 19.19
CA HIS A 131 14.13 -20.17 19.79
C HIS A 131 15.30 -19.16 19.94
N PRO A 132 16.08 -19.18 21.04
CA PRO A 132 17.16 -18.21 21.26
C PRO A 132 18.17 -18.12 20.10
N SER A 133 18.43 -19.25 19.44
CA SER A 133 19.34 -19.34 18.28
C SER A 133 18.74 -18.89 16.95
N TRP A 134 17.45 -18.58 16.87
CA TRP A 134 16.80 -18.18 15.61
C TRP A 134 16.88 -16.67 15.40
N THR A 135 17.25 -16.27 14.18
CA THR A 135 17.13 -14.89 13.71
C THR A 135 15.68 -14.58 13.31
N LEU A 136 15.38 -13.30 13.07
CA LEU A 136 14.05 -12.89 12.62
C LEU A 136 13.70 -13.49 11.25
N GLU A 137 14.68 -13.58 10.35
CA GLU A 137 14.53 -14.15 9.02
C GLU A 137 14.20 -15.65 9.08
N MET A 138 14.82 -16.39 9.99
CA MET A 138 14.51 -17.81 10.20
C MET A 138 13.09 -18.01 10.71
N VAL A 139 12.60 -17.12 11.59
CA VAL A 139 11.20 -17.13 12.05
C VAL A 139 10.25 -16.90 10.87
N LYS A 140 10.53 -15.88 10.04
CA LYS A 140 9.72 -15.58 8.84
C LYS A 140 9.70 -16.76 7.87
N GLU A 141 10.85 -17.38 7.62
CA GLU A 141 10.96 -18.53 6.73
C GLU A 141 10.18 -19.74 7.27
N TRP A 142 10.22 -19.98 8.58
CA TRP A 142 9.43 -21.03 9.22
C TRP A 142 7.93 -20.77 9.08
N GLU A 143 7.45 -19.56 9.35
CA GLU A 143 6.03 -19.19 9.20
C GLU A 143 5.54 -19.42 7.76
N ILE A 144 6.36 -19.05 6.78
CA ILE A 144 6.08 -19.27 5.36
C ILE A 144 6.05 -20.77 5.00
N LYS A 145 6.99 -21.56 5.54
CA LYS A 145 7.05 -23.02 5.31
C LYS A 145 5.82 -23.73 5.86
N VAL A 146 5.32 -23.32 7.02
CA VAL A 146 4.09 -23.89 7.60
C VAL A 146 2.90 -23.65 6.67
N GLY A 147 2.77 -22.43 6.12
CA GLY A 147 1.73 -22.14 5.13
C GLY A 147 1.83 -23.04 3.89
N HIS A 148 3.04 -23.15 3.32
CA HIS A 148 3.30 -24.01 2.15
C HIS A 148 3.03 -25.49 2.40
N PHE A 149 3.35 -25.99 3.59
CA PHE A 149 3.07 -27.36 3.99
C PHE A 149 1.56 -27.66 3.94
N PHE A 150 0.74 -26.79 4.54
CA PHE A 150 -0.72 -26.98 4.55
C PHE A 150 -1.37 -26.79 3.18
N GLU A 151 -0.77 -26.00 2.30
CA GLU A 151 -1.26 -25.76 0.94
C GLU A 151 -0.90 -26.90 -0.02
N ASN A 152 0.33 -27.44 0.06
CA ASN A 152 0.86 -28.34 -0.97
C ASN A 152 1.09 -29.78 -0.50
N GLU A 153 1.39 -30.00 0.79
CA GLU A 153 1.79 -31.33 1.30
C GLU A 153 0.71 -31.99 2.15
N PHE A 154 -0.12 -31.21 2.85
CA PHE A 154 -1.16 -31.74 3.72
C PHE A 154 -2.40 -32.22 2.93
N ASN A 155 -2.88 -33.42 3.25
CA ASN A 155 -4.03 -34.01 2.58
C ASN A 155 -5.36 -33.42 3.09
N GLN A 156 -5.85 -32.37 2.41
CA GLN A 156 -7.07 -31.65 2.76
C GLN A 156 -8.37 -32.34 2.26
N THR A 157 -8.62 -33.60 2.63
CA THR A 157 -9.81 -34.32 2.14
C THR A 157 -11.12 -33.84 2.77
N LYS A 158 -11.18 -33.65 4.09
CA LYS A 158 -12.38 -33.23 4.81
C LYS A 158 -12.34 -31.76 5.20
N ILE A 159 -11.20 -31.32 5.74
CA ILE A 159 -10.99 -29.96 6.21
C ILE A 159 -10.04 -29.23 5.26
N GLN A 160 -10.45 -28.03 4.86
CA GLN A 160 -9.58 -27.07 4.21
C GLN A 160 -8.87 -26.23 5.29
N VAL A 161 -7.55 -26.18 5.20
CA VAL A 161 -6.69 -25.46 6.15
C VAL A 161 -6.14 -24.22 5.48
N ASN A 162 -6.47 -23.05 6.01
CA ASN A 162 -5.94 -21.77 5.55
C ASN A 162 -5.06 -21.16 6.64
N VAL A 163 -3.79 -20.94 6.31
CA VAL A 163 -2.80 -20.44 7.26
C VAL A 163 -2.51 -18.97 6.96
N MET A 164 -2.52 -18.14 7.99
CA MET A 164 -2.18 -16.72 7.91
C MET A 164 -1.11 -16.40 8.95
N ALA A 165 -0.02 -15.77 8.51
CA ALA A 165 1.05 -15.29 9.38
C ALA A 165 1.48 -13.89 8.93
N PRO A 166 2.01 -13.05 9.84
CA PRO A 166 2.56 -11.74 9.47
C PRO A 166 3.60 -11.83 8.35
N ALA A 167 4.49 -12.83 8.38
CA ALA A 167 5.51 -13.01 7.34
C ALA A 167 4.92 -13.32 5.94
N ILE A 168 3.82 -14.08 5.90
CA ILE A 168 3.13 -14.40 4.63
C ILE A 168 2.51 -13.12 4.05
N VAL A 169 1.82 -12.34 4.89
CA VAL A 169 1.18 -11.08 4.48
C VAL A 169 2.24 -10.08 3.99
N GLU A 170 3.35 -9.94 4.70
CA GLU A 170 4.46 -9.07 4.31
C GLU A 170 5.02 -9.46 2.93
N ARG A 171 5.26 -10.75 2.70
CA ARG A 171 5.71 -11.29 1.41
C ARG A 171 4.72 -10.99 0.28
N ASP A 172 3.43 -11.18 0.54
CA ASP A 172 2.39 -10.97 -0.47
C ASP A 172 2.22 -9.49 -0.83
N ILE A 173 2.42 -8.58 0.13
CA ILE A 173 2.48 -7.13 -0.11
C ILE A 173 3.67 -6.77 -1.00
N VAL A 174 4.87 -7.27 -0.69
CA VAL A 174 6.07 -7.01 -1.50
C VAL A 174 5.88 -7.52 -2.92
N ARG A 175 5.41 -8.76 -3.07
CA ARG A 175 5.13 -9.37 -4.37
C ARG A 175 4.09 -8.57 -5.18
N SER A 176 3.05 -8.07 -4.53
CA SER A 176 2.05 -7.19 -5.17
C SER A 176 2.67 -5.89 -5.65
N GLY A 177 3.62 -5.34 -4.89
CA GLY A 177 4.41 -4.16 -5.29
C GLY A 177 5.25 -4.41 -6.55
N GLU A 178 5.94 -5.56 -6.61
CA GLU A 178 6.73 -5.95 -7.80
C GLU A 178 5.84 -6.15 -9.04
N TYR A 179 4.65 -6.73 -8.87
CA TYR A 179 3.69 -6.86 -9.98
C TYR A 179 3.19 -5.50 -10.50
N LEU A 180 3.16 -4.46 -9.67
CA LEU A 180 2.73 -3.12 -10.06
C LEU A 180 3.81 -2.33 -10.82
N GLN A 181 5.08 -2.67 -10.60
CA GLN A 181 6.23 -2.00 -11.21
C GLN A 181 6.15 -1.82 -12.75
N PRO A 182 5.81 -2.84 -13.57
CA PRO A 182 5.72 -2.65 -15.03
C PRO A 182 4.57 -1.72 -15.44
N TYR A 183 3.45 -1.71 -14.73
CA TYR A 183 2.33 -0.82 -15.03
C TYR A 183 2.68 0.64 -14.76
N ILE A 184 3.40 0.89 -13.68
CA ILE A 184 3.93 2.23 -13.36
C ILE A 184 4.88 2.70 -14.47
N LEU A 185 5.75 1.82 -14.99
CA LEU A 185 6.63 2.14 -16.12
C LEU A 185 5.85 2.51 -17.39
N VAL A 186 4.80 1.76 -17.72
CA VAL A 186 3.92 2.08 -18.86
C VAL A 186 3.22 3.42 -18.65
N GLY A 187 2.73 3.69 -17.44
CA GLY A 187 2.15 4.98 -17.05
C GLY A 187 3.12 6.15 -17.27
N PHE A 188 4.40 5.98 -16.93
CA PHE A 188 5.43 6.98 -17.20
C PHE A 188 5.62 7.26 -18.69
N VAL A 189 5.70 6.21 -19.52
CA VAL A 189 5.85 6.38 -20.97
C VAL A 189 4.65 7.13 -21.56
N ILE A 190 3.43 6.80 -21.12
CA ILE A 190 2.20 7.48 -21.57
C ILE A 190 2.21 8.95 -21.14
N MET A 191 2.56 9.25 -19.88
CA MET A 191 2.65 10.64 -19.39
C MET A 191 3.69 11.46 -20.16
N CYS A 192 4.90 10.93 -20.33
CA CYS A 192 5.98 11.62 -21.05
C CYS A 192 5.61 11.86 -22.53
N THR A 193 5.01 10.86 -23.19
CA THR A 193 4.56 11.01 -24.59
C THR A 193 3.41 12.00 -24.72
N PHE A 194 2.44 11.99 -23.80
CA PHE A 194 1.36 12.97 -23.75
C PHE A 194 1.88 14.40 -23.52
N CYS A 195 2.84 14.58 -22.61
CA CYS A 195 3.46 15.88 -22.37
C CYS A 195 4.22 16.37 -23.59
N ALA A 196 5.08 15.52 -24.17
CA ALA A 196 5.86 15.84 -25.36
C ALA A 196 4.98 16.17 -26.58
N THR A 197 3.90 15.42 -26.79
CA THR A 197 2.96 15.70 -27.89
C THR A 197 2.21 17.01 -27.66
N THR A 198 1.72 17.27 -26.44
CA THR A 198 0.97 18.50 -26.15
C THR A 198 1.85 19.75 -26.23
N THR A 199 3.11 19.69 -25.79
CA THR A 199 4.08 20.79 -25.95
C THR A 199 4.43 21.01 -27.42
N THR A 200 4.65 19.95 -28.19
CA THR A 200 4.91 20.04 -29.64
C THR A 200 3.72 20.65 -30.38
N ILE A 201 2.48 20.23 -30.08
CA ILE A 201 1.27 20.80 -30.67
C ILE A 201 1.15 22.29 -30.31
N SER A 202 1.38 22.66 -29.05
CA SER A 202 1.33 24.06 -28.60
C SER A 202 2.37 24.92 -29.32
N SER A 203 3.57 24.39 -29.53
CA SER A 203 4.65 25.01 -30.30
C SER A 203 4.26 25.24 -31.77
N VAL A 204 3.62 24.24 -32.41
CA VAL A 204 3.14 24.31 -33.80
C VAL A 204 1.97 25.29 -33.98
N VAL A 205 0.99 25.28 -33.07
CA VAL A 205 -0.15 26.21 -33.11
C VAL A 205 0.33 27.65 -33.00
N MET A 206 1.28 27.93 -32.10
CA MET A 206 1.90 29.27 -32.01
C MET A 206 2.63 29.66 -33.29
N PHE A 207 3.36 28.72 -33.92
CA PHE A 207 4.02 28.97 -35.19
C PHE A 207 3.02 29.35 -36.29
N HIS A 208 1.92 28.61 -36.41
CA HIS A 208 0.89 28.88 -37.42
C HIS A 208 0.19 30.24 -37.21
N HIS A 209 -0.10 30.59 -35.95
CA HIS A 209 -0.70 31.88 -35.62
C HIS A 209 0.25 33.05 -35.96
N ARG A 210 1.56 32.90 -35.70
CA ARG A 210 2.59 33.88 -36.08
C ARG A 210 2.73 34.06 -37.58
N VAL A 211 2.69 32.98 -38.37
CA VAL A 211 2.79 33.07 -39.83
C VAL A 211 1.60 33.84 -40.41
N THR A 212 0.39 33.57 -39.92
CA THR A 212 -0.82 34.30 -40.33
C THR A 212 -0.74 35.80 -39.99
N PHE A 213 -0.30 36.15 -38.77
CA PHE A 213 -0.13 37.55 -38.36
C PHE A 213 0.98 38.28 -39.12
N ASN A 214 2.12 37.61 -39.37
CA ASN A 214 3.21 38.18 -40.16
C ASN A 214 2.81 38.38 -41.62
N LYS A 215 1.99 37.49 -42.18
CA LYS A 215 1.48 37.65 -43.55
C LYS A 215 0.57 38.89 -43.65
N ILE A 216 -0.31 39.12 -42.67
CA ILE A 216 -1.17 40.31 -42.60
C ILE A 216 -0.33 41.58 -42.37
N ARG A 217 0.65 41.54 -41.46
CA ARG A 217 1.54 42.69 -41.15
C ARG A 217 2.47 43.06 -42.31
N ASN A 218 3.03 42.07 -43.01
CA ASN A 218 3.90 42.31 -44.16
C ASN A 218 3.13 42.76 -45.41
N THR A 219 1.79 42.62 -45.44
CA THR A 219 0.95 43.22 -46.48
C THR A 219 0.67 44.71 -46.20
N LEU A 220 1.05 45.23 -45.02
CA LEU A 220 0.81 46.61 -44.56
C LEU A 220 2.09 47.44 -44.39
N SER A 221 3.28 46.90 -44.64
CA SER A 221 4.54 47.63 -44.57
C SER A 221 5.43 47.26 -45.76
N ASP A 222 5.48 48.14 -46.74
CA ASP A 222 6.61 48.20 -47.68
C ASP A 222 7.92 48.44 -46.91
N GLU A 223 9.01 47.90 -47.45
CA GLU A 223 10.41 47.99 -47.00
C GLU A 223 10.77 47.41 -45.62
N CYS A 224 11.21 46.14 -45.58
CA CYS A 224 12.53 45.80 -45.00
C CYS A 224 12.93 44.32 -45.15
N SER A 225 13.99 44.12 -45.93
CA SER A 225 15.14 43.22 -45.72
C SER A 225 14.92 41.72 -45.47
N GLU A 226 15.42 40.95 -46.44
CA GLU A 226 15.41 39.48 -46.61
C GLU A 226 16.28 38.69 -45.59
N THR A 227 16.90 39.33 -44.60
CA THR A 227 17.87 38.69 -43.69
C THR A 227 17.33 38.29 -42.31
N VAL A 228 16.09 38.65 -41.97
CA VAL A 228 15.50 38.38 -40.63
C VAL A 228 14.85 36.98 -40.53
N LEU A 229 14.74 36.25 -41.64
CA LEU A 229 14.04 34.96 -41.71
C LEU A 229 14.81 33.80 -41.04
N TYR A 230 16.12 33.92 -40.83
CA TYR A 230 16.96 32.84 -40.28
C TYR A 230 17.12 32.84 -38.75
N LEU A 231 16.58 33.83 -38.01
CA LEU A 231 16.75 33.95 -36.55
C LEU A 231 15.47 33.79 -35.72
N LEU A 232 14.35 33.39 -36.33
CA LEU A 232 13.13 33.00 -35.64
C LEU A 232 13.14 31.50 -35.27
N LYS A 233 13.77 31.13 -34.17
CA LYS A 233 13.41 29.91 -33.39
C LYS A 233 12.65 30.32 -32.11
N PRO A 234 11.34 30.60 -32.19
CA PRO A 234 10.46 30.70 -31.02
C PRO A 234 10.02 29.31 -30.49
N THR A 235 10.28 28.24 -31.22
CA THR A 235 9.90 26.85 -30.87
C THR A 235 10.78 26.24 -29.78
N THR A 236 12.08 26.55 -29.76
CA THR A 236 13.03 25.87 -28.86
C THR A 236 12.74 26.09 -27.37
N PHE A 237 12.27 27.28 -26.95
CA PHE A 237 12.06 27.56 -25.52
C PHE A 237 10.94 26.70 -24.90
N LEU A 238 9.82 26.52 -25.62
CA LEU A 238 8.72 25.67 -25.16
C LEU A 238 9.09 24.19 -25.19
N ASP A 239 9.83 23.78 -26.22
CA ASP A 239 10.32 22.41 -26.34
C ASP A 239 11.30 22.09 -25.19
N TYR A 240 12.20 23.03 -24.83
CA TYR A 240 13.07 22.89 -23.66
C TYR A 240 12.30 22.84 -22.35
N LEU A 241 11.28 23.70 -22.16
CA LEU A 241 10.48 23.74 -20.94
C LEU A 241 9.75 22.42 -20.68
N GLY A 242 9.19 21.81 -21.75
CA GLY A 242 8.51 20.52 -21.67
C GLY A 242 9.46 19.36 -21.34
N VAL A 243 10.65 19.34 -21.94
CA VAL A 243 11.67 18.32 -21.65
C VAL A 243 12.23 18.48 -20.24
N THR A 244 12.50 19.71 -19.79
CA THR A 244 12.96 19.97 -18.41
C THR A 244 11.91 19.59 -17.38
N ALA A 245 10.62 19.85 -17.65
CA ALA A 245 9.52 19.45 -16.76
C ALA A 245 9.39 17.93 -16.61
N CYS A 246 9.87 17.15 -17.58
CA CYS A 246 9.89 15.69 -17.45
C CYS A 246 11.13 15.19 -16.69
N ILE A 247 12.30 15.83 -16.85
CA ILE A 247 13.58 15.36 -16.30
C ILE A 247 13.77 15.80 -14.83
N VAL A 248 13.37 17.02 -14.50
CA VAL A 248 13.58 17.62 -13.16
C VAL A 248 12.90 16.79 -12.04
N PRO A 249 11.67 16.29 -12.19
CA PRO A 249 11.03 15.48 -11.14
C PRO A 249 11.76 14.17 -10.87
N PHE A 250 12.38 13.54 -11.88
CA PHE A 250 13.18 12.33 -11.68
C PHE A 250 14.47 12.63 -10.92
N LEU A 251 15.12 13.75 -11.24
CA LEU A 251 16.30 14.20 -10.49
C LEU A 251 15.93 14.50 -9.04
N ALA A 252 14.82 15.21 -8.80
CA ALA A 252 14.32 15.55 -7.47
C ALA A 252 13.91 14.32 -6.65
N CYS A 253 13.21 13.36 -7.27
CA CYS A 253 12.84 12.13 -6.58
C CYS A 253 14.05 11.22 -6.35
N GLY A 254 15.02 11.17 -7.27
CA GLY A 254 16.27 10.45 -7.06
C GLY A 254 17.07 11.01 -5.88
N THR A 255 17.18 12.34 -5.77
CA THR A 255 17.88 13.00 -4.68
C THR A 255 17.12 12.91 -3.35
N ALA A 256 15.78 13.03 -3.36
CA ALA A 256 14.94 12.88 -2.18
C ALA A 256 15.00 11.47 -1.60
N LEU A 257 14.77 10.45 -2.44
CA LEU A 257 14.81 9.05 -2.01
C LEU A 257 16.23 8.66 -1.58
N GLY A 258 17.26 9.10 -2.31
CA GLY A 258 18.65 8.90 -1.92
C GLY A 258 18.98 9.49 -0.55
N LEU A 259 18.53 10.71 -0.26
CA LEU A 259 18.72 11.35 1.05
C LEU A 259 18.00 10.61 2.16
N ILE A 260 16.77 10.16 1.91
CA ILE A 260 15.96 9.37 2.87
C ILE A 260 16.65 8.03 3.19
N PHE A 261 17.25 7.36 2.21
CA PHE A 261 18.02 6.13 2.45
C PHE A 261 19.31 6.40 3.21
N LEU A 262 20.00 7.52 2.95
CA LEU A 262 21.18 7.92 3.73
C LEU A 262 20.85 8.20 5.20
N LEU A 263 19.63 8.64 5.50
CA LEU A 263 19.13 8.82 6.86
C LEU A 263 18.68 7.51 7.53
N GLY A 264 18.81 6.36 6.86
CA GLY A 264 18.52 5.03 7.42
C GLY A 264 17.04 4.65 7.42
N ILE A 265 16.19 5.33 6.64
CA ILE A 265 14.77 4.98 6.51
C ILE A 265 14.63 3.77 5.58
N THR A 266 13.79 2.81 5.97
CA THR A 266 13.59 1.56 5.22
C THR A 266 12.84 1.77 3.89
N PHE A 267 13.20 0.97 2.88
CA PHE A 267 12.51 0.97 1.59
C PHE A 267 11.10 0.37 1.72
N SER A 268 10.10 1.04 1.15
CA SER A 268 8.73 0.54 1.07
C SER A 268 8.26 0.50 -0.39
N PRO A 269 7.63 -0.59 -0.87
CA PRO A 269 7.16 -0.71 -2.25
C PRO A 269 6.21 0.40 -2.70
N ILE A 270 5.48 1.04 -1.78
CA ILE A 270 4.58 2.16 -2.08
C ILE A 270 5.32 3.38 -2.65
N LEU A 271 6.63 3.52 -2.38
CA LEU A 271 7.45 4.62 -2.90
C LEU A 271 7.63 4.54 -4.42
N PHE A 272 7.32 3.42 -5.07
CA PHE A 272 7.32 3.33 -6.54
C PHE A 272 6.32 4.28 -7.20
N ILE A 273 5.30 4.73 -6.46
CA ILE A 273 4.30 5.68 -6.96
C ILE A 273 4.81 7.13 -6.87
N THR A 274 5.79 7.43 -6.01
CA THR A 274 6.26 8.80 -5.76
C THR A 274 6.75 9.53 -7.01
N PRO A 275 7.56 8.94 -7.91
CA PRO A 275 7.97 9.65 -9.13
C PRO A 275 6.81 9.93 -10.09
N PHE A 276 5.75 9.12 -10.06
CA PHE A 276 4.53 9.36 -10.85
C PHE A 276 3.75 10.56 -10.32
N LEU A 277 3.63 10.65 -8.98
CA LEU A 277 3.00 11.78 -8.32
C LEU A 277 3.79 13.08 -8.54
N ALA A 278 5.11 13.04 -8.44
CA ALA A 278 5.98 14.19 -8.69
C ALA A 278 5.88 14.68 -10.14
N LEU A 279 5.90 13.76 -11.12
CA LEU A 279 5.70 14.10 -12.52
C LEU A 279 4.35 14.79 -12.77
N ALA A 280 3.28 14.30 -12.14
CA ALA A 280 1.95 14.89 -12.31
C ALA A 280 1.90 16.35 -11.84
N ILE A 281 2.56 16.67 -10.73
CA ILE A 281 2.63 18.03 -10.19
C ILE A 281 3.50 18.92 -11.11
N SER A 282 4.69 18.46 -11.49
CA SER A 282 5.61 19.27 -12.30
C SER A 282 5.07 19.55 -13.72
N VAL A 283 4.34 18.59 -14.30
CA VAL A 283 3.67 18.78 -15.59
C VAL A 283 2.58 19.85 -15.50
N ASP A 284 1.80 19.88 -14.42
CA ASP A 284 0.77 20.92 -14.18
C ASP A 284 1.41 22.32 -14.11
N ASP A 285 2.52 22.44 -13.35
CA ASP A 285 3.28 23.69 -13.24
C ASP A 285 3.86 24.14 -14.59
N ALA A 286 4.34 23.20 -15.41
CA ALA A 286 4.84 23.48 -16.76
C ALA A 286 3.71 23.97 -17.69
N PHE A 287 2.53 23.38 -17.62
CA PHE A 287 1.36 23.84 -18.38
C PHE A 287 0.92 25.25 -17.98
N LEU A 288 0.93 25.57 -16.68
CA LEU A 288 0.63 26.91 -16.19
C LEU A 288 1.61 27.96 -16.78
N MET A 289 2.92 27.65 -16.81
CA MET A 289 3.94 28.51 -17.41
C MET A 289 3.75 28.68 -18.92
N ILE A 290 3.45 27.61 -19.65
CA ILE A 290 3.20 27.66 -21.10
C ILE A 290 1.96 28.52 -21.41
N HIS A 291 0.89 28.38 -20.62
CA HIS A 291 -0.33 29.17 -20.81
C HIS A 291 -0.08 30.67 -20.54
N ALA A 292 0.66 31.00 -19.48
CA ALA A 292 1.05 32.39 -19.21
C ALA A 292 1.96 32.97 -20.30
N TRP A 293 2.90 32.17 -20.82
CA TRP A 293 3.74 32.54 -21.95
C TRP A 293 2.92 32.86 -23.19
N ASN A 294 1.99 31.97 -23.58
CA ASN A 294 1.12 32.17 -24.74
C ASN A 294 0.26 33.44 -24.61
N ARG A 295 -0.25 33.72 -23.40
CA ARG A 295 -1.01 34.94 -23.11
C ARG A 295 -0.16 36.21 -23.29
N ILE A 296 1.06 36.22 -22.76
CA ILE A 296 1.98 37.37 -22.88
C ILE A 296 2.43 37.56 -24.32
N GLU A 297 2.76 36.47 -25.03
CA GLU A 297 3.16 36.49 -26.45
C GLU A 297 2.04 37.05 -27.35
N ASN A 298 0.78 36.70 -27.10
CA ASN A 298 -0.37 37.20 -27.87
C ASN A 298 -0.71 38.67 -27.61
N ASN A 299 -0.44 39.18 -26.40
CA ASN A 299 -0.72 40.57 -26.02
C ASN A 299 0.40 41.55 -26.42
N ASP A 300 1.52 41.08 -26.99
CA ASP A 300 2.74 41.84 -27.27
C ASP A 300 2.67 42.73 -28.54
N GLY A 301 1.48 43.28 -28.83
CA GLY A 301 1.19 44.03 -30.06
C GLY A 301 1.77 45.45 -30.13
N GLN A 302 2.29 46.02 -29.03
CA GLN A 302 2.65 47.44 -28.96
C GLN A 302 4.09 47.77 -28.54
N THR A 303 4.83 46.83 -27.93
CA THR A 303 6.25 47.03 -27.58
C THR A 303 6.98 45.70 -27.72
N LYS A 304 7.95 45.59 -28.65
CA LYS A 304 8.74 44.35 -28.83
C LYS A 304 9.60 44.14 -27.58
N ARG A 305 9.09 43.42 -26.58
CA ARG A 305 9.87 43.02 -25.40
C ARG A 305 10.92 41.99 -25.78
N THR A 306 12.09 42.08 -25.15
CA THR A 306 13.18 41.14 -25.35
C THR A 306 12.82 39.81 -24.69
N ARG A 307 13.30 38.66 -25.21
CA ARG A 307 13.02 37.33 -24.64
C ARG A 307 13.23 37.21 -23.12
N PRO A 308 14.31 37.75 -22.53
CA PRO A 308 14.52 37.67 -21.08
C PRO A 308 13.44 38.41 -20.29
N GLU A 309 12.92 39.52 -20.82
CA GLU A 309 11.86 40.31 -20.19
C GLU A 309 10.51 39.58 -20.22
N LYS A 310 10.25 38.79 -21.27
CA LYS A 310 9.08 37.92 -21.34
C LYS A 310 9.17 36.77 -20.33
N ILE A 311 10.34 36.14 -20.24
CA ILE A 311 10.58 35.04 -19.28
C ILE A 311 10.44 35.56 -17.84
N SER A 312 11.04 36.72 -17.54
CA SER A 312 10.94 37.31 -16.20
C SER A 312 9.51 37.71 -15.85
N GLN A 313 8.73 38.21 -16.80
CA GLN A 313 7.32 38.52 -16.58
C GLN A 313 6.48 37.25 -16.35
N VAL A 314 6.69 36.19 -17.15
CA VAL A 314 6.00 34.90 -16.94
C VAL A 314 6.30 34.36 -15.54
N LEU A 315 7.59 34.33 -15.16
CA LEU A 315 8.00 33.84 -13.84
C LEU A 315 7.46 34.70 -12.70
N ALA A 316 7.36 36.03 -12.89
CA ALA A 316 6.78 36.93 -11.91
C ALA A 316 5.26 36.72 -11.75
N GLU A 317 4.55 36.35 -12.82
CA GLU A 317 3.11 36.08 -12.79
C GLU A 317 2.78 34.66 -12.27
N THR A 318 3.53 33.62 -12.66
CA THR A 318 3.23 32.22 -12.31
C THR A 318 4.00 31.68 -11.12
N GLY A 319 5.21 32.21 -10.84
CA GLY A 319 6.09 31.72 -9.78
C GLY A 319 5.47 31.72 -8.37
N PRO A 320 4.73 32.78 -7.95
CA PRO A 320 4.03 32.77 -6.67
C PRO A 320 2.96 31.68 -6.58
N ALA A 321 2.21 31.42 -7.66
CA ALA A 321 1.16 30.41 -7.69
C ALA A 321 1.75 28.98 -7.55
N ILE A 322 2.82 28.68 -8.30
CA ILE A 322 3.54 27.40 -8.23
C ILE A 322 4.11 27.19 -6.83
N ALA A 323 4.73 28.22 -6.24
CA ALA A 323 5.29 28.11 -4.89
C ALA A 323 4.22 27.86 -3.82
N ILE A 324 3.05 28.50 -3.92
CA ILE A 324 1.93 28.24 -3.00
C ILE A 324 1.46 26.79 -3.13
N SER A 325 1.26 26.31 -4.37
CA SER A 325 0.86 24.93 -4.64
C SER A 325 1.84 23.93 -4.03
N ALA A 326 3.14 24.11 -4.28
CA ALA A 326 4.20 23.26 -3.74
C ALA A 326 4.22 23.25 -2.21
N ILE A 327 4.15 24.42 -1.56
CA ILE A 327 4.12 24.53 -0.09
C ILE A 327 2.88 23.83 0.48
N THR A 328 1.71 24.03 -0.13
CA THR A 328 0.48 23.37 0.30
C THR A 328 0.59 21.85 0.17
N ASN A 329 1.18 21.33 -0.91
CA ASN A 329 1.42 19.90 -1.08
C ASN A 329 2.41 19.36 -0.02
N VAL A 330 3.52 20.05 0.23
CA VAL A 330 4.49 19.67 1.27
C VAL A 330 3.83 19.64 2.66
N LEU A 331 2.99 20.62 2.99
CA LEU A 331 2.27 20.66 4.25
C LEU A 331 1.20 19.56 4.35
N ALA A 332 0.50 19.27 3.26
CA ALA A 332 -0.49 18.20 3.20
C ALA A 332 0.18 16.84 3.46
N PHE A 333 1.27 16.52 2.74
CA PHE A 333 2.04 15.30 2.99
C PHE A 333 2.72 15.30 4.36
N GLY A 334 3.21 16.45 4.83
CA GLY A 334 3.77 16.60 6.18
C GLY A 334 2.77 16.28 7.29
N SER A 335 1.53 16.76 7.17
CA SER A 335 0.45 16.41 8.10
C SER A 335 0.10 14.91 8.02
N GLY A 336 0.08 14.35 6.81
CA GLY A 336 -0.09 12.92 6.58
C GLY A 336 0.99 12.09 7.27
N ALA A 337 2.25 12.55 7.28
CA ALA A 337 3.34 11.85 7.96
C ALA A 337 3.14 11.79 9.49
N ILE A 338 2.50 12.79 10.11
CA ILE A 338 2.29 12.80 11.56
C ILE A 338 1.17 11.83 11.97
N SER A 339 0.08 11.80 11.21
CA SER A 339 -1.14 11.05 11.57
C SER A 339 -1.19 9.62 11.03
N SER A 340 -0.40 9.31 9.99
CA SER A 340 -0.51 8.02 9.31
C SER A 340 0.22 6.87 10.03
N PRO A 341 -0.23 5.62 9.81
CA PRO A 341 0.50 4.40 10.18
C PRO A 341 1.92 4.37 9.61
N PRO A 342 2.84 3.57 10.17
CA PRO A 342 4.27 3.57 9.82
C PRO A 342 4.58 3.45 8.32
N GLU A 343 3.86 2.59 7.59
CA GLU A 343 4.09 2.32 6.17
C GLU A 343 3.70 3.53 5.30
N ILE A 344 2.56 4.15 5.60
CA ILE A 344 2.05 5.35 4.90
C ILE A 344 2.86 6.58 5.31
N ARG A 345 3.39 6.61 6.54
CA ARG A 345 4.27 7.68 7.00
C ARG A 345 5.54 7.80 6.16
N ILE A 346 6.17 6.67 5.81
CA ILE A 346 7.35 6.66 4.94
C ILE A 346 7.00 7.22 3.55
N PHE A 347 5.85 6.83 3.01
CA PHE A 347 5.33 7.38 1.75
C PHE A 347 5.12 8.90 1.82
N CYS A 348 4.48 9.39 2.88
CA CYS A 348 4.25 10.83 3.07
C CYS A 348 5.55 11.62 3.19
N ILE A 349 6.54 11.12 3.95
CA ILE A 349 7.86 11.74 4.07
C ILE A 349 8.56 11.77 2.70
N GLY A 350 8.52 10.65 1.96
CA GLY A 350 9.08 10.54 0.61
C GLY A 350 8.52 11.55 -0.37
N ASN A 351 7.19 11.68 -0.45
CA ASN A 351 6.55 12.66 -1.33
C ASN A 351 6.79 14.10 -0.89
N ALA A 352 6.73 14.39 0.42
CA ALA A 352 7.03 15.73 0.92
C ALA A 352 8.47 16.16 0.57
N ALA A 353 9.44 15.27 0.73
CA ALA A 353 10.84 15.52 0.35
C ALA A 353 11.01 15.67 -1.17
N CYS A 354 10.40 14.80 -1.99
CA CYS A 354 10.49 14.92 -3.45
C CYS A 354 9.88 16.24 -3.95
N ILE A 355 8.69 16.62 -3.49
CA ILE A 355 8.03 17.88 -3.90
C ILE A 355 8.82 19.10 -3.41
N PHE A 356 9.39 19.05 -2.21
CA PHE A 356 10.25 20.13 -1.72
C PHE A 356 11.50 20.32 -2.58
N LEU A 357 12.17 19.23 -2.96
CA LEU A 357 13.34 19.29 -3.83
C LEU A 357 12.98 19.68 -5.27
N ASP A 358 11.82 19.25 -5.76
CA ASP A 358 11.30 19.62 -7.07
C ASP A 358 11.06 21.14 -7.14
N MET A 359 10.43 21.71 -6.11
CA MET A 359 10.29 23.17 -5.96
C MET A 359 11.65 23.89 -5.94
N CYS A 360 12.67 23.32 -5.30
CA CYS A 360 14.02 23.88 -5.28
C CYS A 360 14.74 23.78 -6.63
N TYR A 361 14.44 22.79 -7.45
CA TYR A 361 15.04 22.64 -8.79
C TYR A 361 14.32 23.45 -9.87
N GLN A 362 13.04 23.74 -9.67
CA GLN A 362 12.22 24.48 -10.63
C GLN A 362 12.29 26.01 -10.46
N ARG A 363 12.76 26.50 -9.29
CA ARG A 363 13.13 27.90 -9.05
C ARG A 363 14.59 28.17 -9.41
#